data_AF-A0A152A2L8-F1
#
_entry.id   AF-A0A152A2L8-F1
#
_cell.length_a   1.000
_cell.length_b   1.000
_cell.length_c   1.000
_cell.angle_alpha   90.00
_cell.angle_beta   90.00
_cell.angle_gamma   90.00
#
_symmetry.space_group_name_H-M   'P 1'
#
loop_
_entity.id
_entity.type
_entity.pdbx_description
1 polymer ?
#
loop_
_entity_poly.entity_id
_entity_poly.type
_entity_poly.pdbx_seq_one_letter_code
_entity_poly.pdbx_strand_id
1 'polypeptide(L)'
;MGSNATAANLILRKHLKDHGSVDAKTMDLWYNAVTSDKPTTYKGTKFEGQILYKITIGSGVINEAQDPNGKADGYVRFGKKESEGLFTKRWLYTSSVKEKTLSPMWMETCYIRINPTKHSELLLELWDKDLIKDDFIGSCLVNFAKCSEFFGIDEYFTVKDSKGKETGKVFLSIKVHKKFDY
;
A
#
# COMPACT_ATOMS: atom_id res chain seq x y z
N MET A 1 -9.78 19.63 8.18
CA MET A 1 -10.29 18.64 9.15
C MET A 1 -11.03 17.44 8.51
N GLY A 2 -10.93 17.19 7.19
CA GLY A 2 -11.72 16.14 6.50
C GLY A 2 -10.98 14.88 6.01
N SER A 3 -9.66 14.75 6.23
CA SER A 3 -8.85 13.66 5.63
C SER A 3 -8.93 12.35 6.40
N ASN A 4 -8.90 12.38 7.73
CA ASN A 4 -8.75 11.18 8.55
C ASN A 4 -10.03 10.33 8.59
N ALA A 5 -11.21 10.97 8.64
CA ALA A 5 -12.50 10.27 8.62
C ALA A 5 -12.78 9.61 7.27
N THR A 6 -12.41 10.26 6.16
CA THR A 6 -12.55 9.71 4.81
C THR A 6 -11.62 8.52 4.60
N ALA A 7 -10.36 8.63 5.02
CA ALA A 7 -9.41 7.52 4.99
C ALA A 7 -9.90 6.35 5.87
N ALA A 8 -10.32 6.63 7.10
CA ALA A 8 -10.87 5.62 8.01
C ALA A 8 -12.08 4.90 7.40
N ASN A 9 -13.02 5.62 6.82
CA ASN A 9 -14.19 5.03 6.15
C ASN A 9 -13.83 4.17 4.93
N LEU A 10 -12.83 4.59 4.14
CA LEU A 10 -12.38 3.82 2.98
C LEU A 10 -11.68 2.52 3.40
N ILE A 11 -10.85 2.59 4.44
CA ILE A 11 -10.14 1.44 5.03
C ILE A 11 -11.15 0.48 5.67
N LEU A 12 -12.15 1.01 6.37
CA LEU A 12 -13.19 0.23 7.03
C LEU A 12 -14.05 -0.52 6.00
N ARG A 13 -14.47 0.15 4.92
CA ARG A 13 -15.18 -0.47 3.79
C ARG A 13 -14.34 -1.56 3.12
N LYS A 14 -13.04 -1.31 2.96
CA LYS A 14 -12.12 -2.33 2.42
C LYS A 14 -11.99 -3.52 3.35
N HIS A 15 -11.85 -3.31 4.64
CA HIS A 15 -11.75 -4.38 5.64
C HIS A 15 -13.03 -5.24 5.71
N LEU A 16 -14.21 -4.62 5.65
CA LEU A 16 -15.51 -5.31 5.57
C LEU A 16 -15.64 -6.12 4.28
N LYS A 17 -15.28 -5.53 3.13
CA LYS A 17 -15.23 -6.26 1.86
C LYS A 17 -14.27 -7.44 1.95
N ASP A 18 -13.21 -7.28 2.74
CA ASP A 18 -12.16 -8.26 2.80
C ASP A 18 -12.42 -9.45 3.73
N HIS A 19 -13.10 -9.22 4.85
CA HIS A 19 -13.28 -10.20 5.91
C HIS A 19 -14.74 -10.51 6.23
N GLY A 20 -15.70 -9.97 5.48
CA GLY A 20 -17.13 -10.17 5.70
C GLY A 20 -17.68 -9.27 6.80
N SER A 21 -18.63 -9.78 7.61
CA SER A 21 -19.13 -9.02 8.76
C SER A 21 -18.05 -8.92 9.83
N VAL A 22 -17.85 -7.71 10.33
CA VAL A 22 -16.90 -7.40 11.39
C VAL A 22 -17.73 -6.90 12.56
N ASP A 23 -17.51 -7.45 13.75
CA ASP A 23 -18.23 -7.02 14.95
C ASP A 23 -17.97 -5.54 15.26
N ALA A 24 -18.94 -4.86 15.87
CA ALA A 24 -18.90 -3.43 16.14
C ALA A 24 -17.65 -3.02 16.95
N LYS A 25 -17.20 -3.88 17.88
CA LYS A 25 -16.01 -3.63 18.68
C LYS A 25 -14.75 -3.61 17.82
N THR A 26 -14.59 -4.56 16.91
CA THR A 26 -13.49 -4.53 15.94
C THR A 26 -13.54 -3.28 15.05
N MET A 27 -14.74 -2.87 14.61
CA MET A 27 -14.93 -1.68 13.76
C MET A 27 -14.54 -0.39 14.48
N ASP A 28 -14.95 -0.22 15.73
CA ASP A 28 -14.58 0.95 16.55
C ASP A 28 -13.08 0.97 16.85
N LEU A 29 -12.47 -0.18 17.13
CA LEU A 29 -11.02 -0.28 17.31
C LEU A 29 -10.27 0.19 16.06
N TRP A 30 -10.76 -0.18 14.87
CA TRP A 30 -10.19 0.25 13.60
C TRP A 30 -10.34 1.74 13.34
N TYR A 31 -11.55 2.27 13.52
CA TYR A 31 -11.81 3.69 13.33
C TYR A 31 -10.89 4.52 14.24
N ASN A 32 -10.80 4.13 15.52
CA ASN A 32 -9.89 4.78 16.47
C ASN A 32 -8.41 4.57 16.12
N ALA A 33 -8.03 3.40 15.59
CA ALA A 33 -6.66 3.15 15.15
C ALA A 33 -6.23 4.09 14.02
N VAL A 34 -7.13 4.40 13.08
CA VAL A 34 -6.80 5.29 11.96
C VAL A 34 -6.94 6.78 12.33
N THR A 35 -7.97 7.14 13.10
CA THR A 35 -8.36 8.56 13.29
C THR A 35 -7.77 9.24 14.53
N SER A 36 -7.38 8.47 15.55
CA SER A 36 -6.90 9.02 16.81
C SER A 36 -5.38 9.01 16.88
N ASP A 37 -4.78 10.13 17.23
CA ASP A 37 -3.34 10.25 17.52
C ASP A 37 -3.00 9.82 18.96
N LYS A 38 -4.01 9.48 19.78
CA LYS A 38 -3.78 9.04 21.17
C LYS A 38 -3.10 7.66 21.21
N PRO A 39 -2.04 7.49 22.02
CA PRO A 39 -1.51 6.17 22.35
C PRO A 39 -2.63 5.31 22.93
N THR A 40 -2.92 4.19 22.29
CA THR A 40 -3.98 3.27 22.70
C THR A 40 -3.42 1.85 22.63
N THR A 41 -3.53 1.11 23.72
CA THR A 41 -3.11 -0.29 23.80
C THR A 41 -4.26 -1.20 23.32
N TYR A 42 -3.94 -2.20 22.49
CA TYR A 42 -4.92 -3.07 21.83
C TYR A 42 -4.73 -4.56 22.19
N LYS A 43 -4.37 -4.83 23.45
CA LYS A 43 -4.16 -6.18 24.01
C LYS A 43 -5.43 -7.04 23.92
N GLY A 44 -5.27 -8.34 23.67
CA GLY A 44 -6.37 -9.30 23.59
C GLY A 44 -7.25 -9.12 22.36
N THR A 45 -6.77 -8.40 21.34
CA THR A 45 -7.46 -8.25 20.06
C THR A 45 -6.87 -9.19 19.02
N LYS A 46 -7.62 -9.52 17.97
CA LYS A 46 -7.08 -10.29 16.82
C LYS A 46 -5.95 -9.56 16.06
N PHE A 47 -5.57 -8.37 16.50
CA PHE A 47 -4.55 -7.50 15.90
C PHE A 47 -3.26 -7.45 16.71
N GLU A 48 -3.24 -8.08 17.87
CA GLU A 48 -2.06 -8.20 18.73
C GLU A 48 -0.85 -8.73 17.94
N GLY A 49 0.30 -8.09 18.15
CA GLY A 49 1.55 -8.33 17.44
C GLY A 49 1.63 -7.74 16.03
N GLN A 50 0.60 -7.03 15.53
CA GLN A 50 0.61 -6.42 14.19
C GLN A 50 1.02 -4.94 14.22
N ILE A 51 1.39 -4.41 13.06
CA ILE A 51 1.78 -3.01 12.87
C ILE A 51 0.92 -2.41 11.75
N LEU A 52 0.36 -1.23 12.00
CA LEU A 52 -0.32 -0.39 11.01
C LEU A 52 0.68 0.62 10.46
N TYR A 53 0.99 0.52 9.17
CA TYR A 53 1.82 1.48 8.46
C TYR A 53 0.94 2.50 7.74
N LYS A 54 1.33 3.78 7.82
CA LYS A 54 0.84 4.83 6.93
C LYS A 54 1.80 4.93 5.75
N ILE A 55 1.28 4.72 4.55
CA ILE A 55 2.05 4.75 3.30
C ILE A 55 1.51 5.86 2.43
N THR A 56 2.37 6.82 2.08
CA THR A 56 2.08 7.87 1.12
C THR A 56 2.78 7.54 -0.19
N ILE A 57 2.00 7.38 -1.25
CA ILE A 57 2.46 7.21 -2.62
C ILE A 57 2.64 8.61 -3.21
N GLY A 58 3.88 9.02 -3.43
CA GLY A 58 4.20 10.35 -3.94
C GLY A 58 4.09 10.38 -5.46
N SER A 59 5.24 10.39 -6.13
CA SER A 59 5.36 10.39 -7.58
C SER A 59 5.96 9.09 -8.11
N GLY A 60 5.85 8.89 -9.42
CA GLY A 60 6.50 7.82 -10.14
C GLY A 60 7.24 8.32 -11.36
N VAL A 61 8.07 7.43 -11.89
CA VAL A 61 8.75 7.56 -13.18
C VAL A 61 8.52 6.27 -13.93
N ILE A 62 8.00 6.36 -15.15
CA ILE A 62 7.80 5.22 -16.07
C ILE A 62 8.78 5.43 -17.22
N ASN A 63 9.71 4.49 -17.41
CA ASN A 63 10.84 4.66 -18.33
C ASN A 63 10.42 4.46 -19.79
N GLU A 64 9.42 3.62 -20.04
CA GLU A 64 8.96 3.28 -21.38
C GLU A 64 7.46 3.51 -21.47
N ALA A 65 7.06 4.28 -22.49
CA ALA A 65 5.66 4.35 -22.88
C ALA A 65 5.17 2.96 -23.29
N GLN A 66 4.07 2.51 -22.69
CA GLN A 66 3.42 1.27 -23.11
C GLN A 66 2.46 1.52 -24.28
N ASP A 67 1.92 2.74 -24.38
CA ASP A 67 1.01 3.12 -25.46
C ASP A 67 1.69 3.73 -26.70
N PRO A 68 1.07 3.58 -27.90
CA PRO A 68 1.50 4.24 -29.15
C PRO A 68 1.60 5.76 -29.05
N ASN A 69 0.92 6.38 -28.09
CA ASN A 69 0.91 7.82 -27.87
C ASN A 69 2.10 8.34 -27.06
N GLY A 70 3.04 7.46 -26.66
CA GLY A 70 4.24 7.86 -25.92
C GLY A 70 3.97 8.20 -24.45
N LYS A 71 2.86 7.71 -23.87
CA LYS A 71 2.41 8.00 -22.51
C LYS A 71 1.94 6.72 -21.82
N ALA A 72 1.62 6.82 -20.53
CA ALA A 72 1.09 5.73 -19.73
C ALA A 72 -0.02 6.29 -18.81
N ASP A 73 -0.98 5.43 -18.48
CA ASP A 73 -2.05 5.63 -17.52
C ASP A 73 -1.69 4.90 -16.21
N GLY A 74 -0.64 5.42 -15.55
CA GLY A 74 0.04 4.74 -14.44
C GLY A 74 -0.78 4.66 -13.15
N TYR A 75 -0.79 3.47 -12.53
CA TYR A 75 -1.32 3.27 -11.17
C TYR A 75 -0.55 2.19 -10.40
N VAL A 76 -0.62 2.25 -9.07
CA VAL A 76 0.10 1.32 -8.19
C VAL A 76 -0.83 0.41 -7.39
N ARG A 77 -0.34 -0.79 -7.09
CA ARG A 77 -1.01 -1.78 -6.25
C ARG A 77 -0.08 -2.32 -5.18
N PHE A 78 -0.66 -2.59 -4.01
CA PHE A 78 0.04 -3.20 -2.89
C PHE A 78 -0.54 -4.58 -2.57
N GLY A 79 0.32 -5.58 -2.45
CA GLY A 79 -0.04 -6.96 -2.11
C GLY A 79 0.85 -7.54 -1.01
N LYS A 80 0.42 -8.64 -0.39
CA LYS A 80 1.25 -9.40 0.55
C LYS A 80 1.97 -10.54 -0.15
N LYS A 81 3.20 -10.82 0.29
CA LYS A 81 3.88 -12.09 0.01
C LYS A 81 3.28 -13.17 0.92
N GLU A 82 2.72 -14.23 0.36
CA GLU A 82 2.16 -15.36 1.14
C GLU A 82 3.22 -16.41 1.45
N SER A 83 4.08 -16.73 0.48
CA SER A 83 5.22 -17.64 0.62
C SER A 83 6.33 -17.24 -0.35
N GLU A 84 7.48 -17.92 -0.33
CA GLU A 84 8.55 -17.67 -1.30
C GLU A 84 8.03 -17.79 -2.73
N GLY A 85 8.16 -16.69 -3.49
CA GLY A 85 7.70 -16.61 -4.88
C GLY A 85 6.18 -16.53 -5.08
N LEU A 86 5.36 -16.57 -4.02
CA LEU A 86 3.89 -16.50 -4.14
C LEU A 86 3.34 -15.23 -3.51
N PHE A 87 2.63 -14.45 -4.33
CA PHE A 87 1.95 -13.23 -3.90
C PHE A 87 0.45 -13.44 -3.84
N THR A 88 -0.19 -12.86 -2.82
CA THR A 88 -1.63 -12.93 -2.69
C THR A 88 -2.30 -12.25 -3.88
N LYS A 89 -3.34 -12.87 -4.46
CA LYS A 89 -4.17 -12.23 -5.50
C LYS A 89 -5.05 -11.10 -4.94
N ARG A 90 -5.01 -10.88 -3.63
CA ARG A 90 -5.83 -9.91 -2.92
C ARG A 90 -5.06 -8.61 -2.66
N TRP A 91 -5.35 -7.58 -3.44
CA TRP A 91 -4.74 -6.26 -3.30
C TRP A 91 -5.14 -5.55 -2.00
N LEU A 92 -4.17 -5.20 -1.17
CA LEU A 92 -4.33 -4.38 0.04
C LEU A 92 -4.64 -2.93 -0.27
N TYR A 93 -4.21 -2.43 -1.42
CA TYR A 93 -4.56 -1.10 -1.91
C TYR A 93 -4.30 -0.98 -3.41
N THR A 94 -5.07 -0.13 -4.07
CA THR A 94 -4.92 0.27 -5.47
C THR A 94 -5.10 1.79 -5.51
N SER A 95 -4.15 2.50 -6.10
CA SER A 95 -4.24 3.96 -6.25
C SER A 95 -5.25 4.36 -7.32
N SER A 96 -5.52 5.66 -7.44
CA SER A 96 -6.11 6.22 -8.66
C SER A 96 -5.15 6.06 -9.85
N VAL A 97 -5.74 6.07 -11.04
CA VAL A 97 -5.02 6.08 -12.32
C VAL A 97 -4.61 7.51 -12.64
N LYS A 98 -3.36 7.69 -13.08
CA LYS A 98 -2.86 8.98 -13.57
C LYS A 98 -2.63 8.86 -15.06
N GLU A 99 -3.57 9.43 -15.80
CA GLU A 99 -3.62 9.30 -17.25
C GLU A 99 -2.54 10.12 -17.96
N LYS A 100 -2.08 9.59 -19.10
CA LYS A 100 -1.33 10.31 -20.12
C LYS A 100 -0.03 10.94 -19.61
N THR A 101 0.68 10.26 -18.72
CA THR A 101 1.92 10.74 -18.11
C THR A 101 2.92 9.62 -17.79
N LEU A 102 4.21 9.87 -18.08
CA LEU A 102 5.33 9.04 -17.62
C LEU A 102 5.86 9.48 -16.25
N SER A 103 5.30 10.55 -15.69
CA SER A 103 5.65 11.08 -14.36
C SER A 103 4.39 11.24 -13.52
N PRO A 104 3.71 10.13 -13.17
CA PRO A 104 2.48 10.17 -12.39
C PRO A 104 2.75 10.79 -11.00
N MET A 105 1.83 11.65 -10.55
CA MET A 105 1.82 12.19 -9.19
C MET A 105 0.54 11.74 -8.50
N TRP A 106 0.63 10.70 -7.67
CA TRP A 106 -0.53 10.18 -6.96
C TRP A 106 -0.87 11.04 -5.75
N MET A 107 0.13 11.33 -4.91
CA MET A 107 -0.06 12.04 -3.63
C MET A 107 -1.15 11.40 -2.75
N GLU A 108 -1.28 10.08 -2.84
CA GLU A 108 -2.30 9.30 -2.17
C GLU A 108 -1.75 8.69 -0.89
N THR A 109 -2.56 8.61 0.16
CA THR A 109 -2.17 7.97 1.43
C THR A 109 -3.10 6.82 1.75
N CYS A 110 -2.52 5.67 2.07
CA CYS A 110 -3.23 4.49 2.52
C CYS A 110 -2.63 3.97 3.84
N TYR A 111 -3.38 3.09 4.49
CA TYR A 111 -2.95 2.46 5.74
C TYR A 111 -3.00 0.95 5.57
N ILE A 112 -1.87 0.30 5.79
CA ILE A 112 -1.70 -1.13 5.56
C ILE A 112 -1.26 -1.80 6.85
N ARG A 113 -1.98 -2.85 7.24
CA ARG A 113 -1.63 -3.65 8.42
C ARG A 113 -0.85 -4.89 8.03
N ILE A 114 0.30 -5.05 8.69
CA ILE A 114 1.24 -6.13 8.48
C ILE A 114 1.45 -6.86 9.81
N ASN A 115 1.45 -8.19 9.75
CA ASN A 115 2.00 -8.99 10.83
C ASN A 115 3.48 -9.19 10.53
N PRO A 116 4.41 -8.54 11.26
CA PRO A 116 5.83 -8.59 10.95
C PRO A 116 6.44 -9.99 11.11
N THR A 117 5.80 -10.89 11.88
CA THR A 117 6.28 -12.29 12.02
C THR A 117 5.88 -13.17 10.86
N LYS A 118 4.84 -12.80 10.10
CA LYS A 118 4.36 -13.56 8.94
C LYS A 118 4.75 -12.94 7.60
N HIS A 119 4.87 -11.62 7.55
CA HIS A 119 5.16 -10.87 6.33
C HIS A 119 6.18 -9.78 6.65
N SER A 120 7.40 -9.94 6.16
CA SER A 120 8.47 -8.93 6.26
C SER A 120 8.45 -7.92 5.11
N GLU A 121 7.77 -8.26 4.01
CA GLU A 121 7.81 -7.53 2.74
C GLU A 121 6.40 -7.26 2.19
N LEU A 122 6.24 -6.12 1.53
CA LEU A 122 5.08 -5.77 0.72
C LEU A 122 5.43 -5.82 -0.75
N LEU A 123 4.59 -6.43 -1.57
CA LEU A 123 4.69 -6.31 -3.02
C LEU A 123 4.12 -4.95 -3.44
N LEU A 124 4.94 -4.16 -4.11
CA LEU A 124 4.52 -3.00 -4.88
C LEU A 124 4.51 -3.37 -6.36
N GLU A 125 3.41 -3.14 -7.05
CA GLU A 125 3.32 -3.25 -8.50
C GLU A 125 2.92 -1.92 -9.12
N LEU A 126 3.49 -1.61 -10.28
CA LEU A 126 3.17 -0.49 -11.15
C LEU A 126 2.56 -1.05 -12.44
N TRP A 127 1.43 -0.49 -12.83
CA TRP A 127 0.62 -0.93 -13.96
C TRP A 127 0.25 0.25 -14.84
N ASP A 128 0.07 -0.04 -16.13
CA ASP A 128 -0.59 0.83 -17.09
C ASP A 128 -2.06 0.45 -17.19
N LYS A 129 -2.94 1.44 -17.37
CA LYS A 129 -4.38 1.22 -17.45
C LYS A 129 -4.84 1.27 -18.90
N ASP A 130 -5.21 0.10 -19.43
CA ASP A 130 -5.70 -0.03 -20.79
C ASP A 130 -7.20 -0.34 -20.87
N LEU A 131 -7.76 -0.16 -22.07
CA LEU A 131 -9.18 -0.41 -22.35
C LEU A 131 -9.59 -1.88 -22.21
N ILE A 132 -8.69 -2.81 -22.58
CA ILE A 132 -8.99 -4.24 -22.65
C ILE A 132 -8.33 -4.99 -21.50
N LYS A 133 -7.04 -4.76 -21.29
CA LYS A 133 -6.25 -5.43 -20.25
C LYS A 133 -5.07 -4.55 -19.88
N ASP A 134 -5.04 -4.16 -18.62
CA ASP A 134 -3.97 -3.40 -17.99
C ASP A 134 -2.60 -4.09 -18.18
N ASP A 135 -1.63 -3.33 -18.68
CA ASP A 135 -0.26 -3.78 -18.88
C ASP A 135 0.60 -3.68 -17.62
N PHE A 136 1.37 -4.74 -17.36
CA PHE A 136 2.27 -4.79 -16.21
C PHE A 136 3.56 -4.04 -16.54
N ILE A 137 3.84 -2.96 -15.81
CA ILE A 137 5.07 -2.18 -15.99
C ILE A 137 6.19 -2.80 -15.16
N GLY A 138 5.96 -3.07 -13.88
CA GLY A 138 6.97 -3.69 -13.03
C GLY A 138 6.56 -3.84 -11.58
N SER A 139 7.39 -4.55 -10.81
CA SER A 139 7.19 -4.73 -9.38
C SER A 139 8.47 -4.65 -8.58
N CYS A 140 8.32 -4.46 -7.27
CA CYS A 140 9.41 -4.59 -6.31
C CYS A 140 8.89 -5.03 -4.94
N LEU A 141 9.81 -5.48 -4.09
CA LEU A 141 9.52 -5.80 -2.69
C LEU A 141 9.97 -4.65 -1.79
N VAL A 142 9.01 -4.12 -1.04
CA VAL A 142 9.24 -3.09 -0.03
C VAL A 142 9.45 -3.79 1.30
N ASN A 143 10.68 -3.74 1.82
CA ASN A 143 11.03 -4.35 3.10
C ASN A 143 10.77 -3.38 4.25
N PHE A 144 9.86 -3.75 5.16
CA PHE A 144 9.52 -2.93 6.32
C PHE A 144 10.51 -3.01 7.47
N ALA A 145 11.49 -3.92 7.44
CA ALA A 145 12.51 -4.01 8.50
C ALA A 145 13.32 -2.71 8.65
N LYS A 146 13.38 -1.89 7.61
CA LYS A 146 13.99 -0.54 7.64
C LYS A 146 13.11 0.51 8.31
N CYS A 147 11.81 0.27 8.44
CA CYS A 147 10.87 1.18 9.06
C CYS A 147 10.73 0.83 10.55
N SER A 148 11.09 1.78 11.41
CA SER A 148 10.88 1.68 12.84
C SER A 148 9.96 2.79 13.33
N GLU A 149 9.73 2.85 14.63
CA GLU A 149 8.94 3.92 15.25
C GLU A 149 9.59 5.29 15.12
N PHE A 150 10.92 5.34 15.08
CA PHE A 150 11.68 6.58 14.99
C PHE A 150 12.11 6.92 13.56
N PHE A 151 12.19 5.92 12.68
CA PHE A 151 12.68 6.07 11.32
C PHE A 151 11.65 5.57 10.32
N GLY A 152 11.15 6.49 9.50
CA GLY A 152 10.36 6.18 8.31
C GLY A 152 11.25 5.84 7.12
N ILE A 153 10.61 5.40 6.03
CA ILE A 153 11.24 5.23 4.73
C ILE A 153 10.72 6.34 3.83
N ASP A 154 11.60 7.13 3.22
CA ASP A 154 11.25 8.22 2.31
C ASP A 154 12.17 8.12 1.08
N GLU A 155 11.87 7.21 0.16
CA GLU A 155 12.76 6.91 -0.97
C GLU A 155 12.02 6.45 -2.24
N TYR A 156 12.75 6.44 -3.36
CA TYR A 156 12.29 5.83 -4.60
C TYR A 156 12.59 4.33 -4.62
N PHE A 157 11.55 3.55 -4.92
CA PHE A 157 11.63 2.12 -5.16
C PHE A 157 11.68 1.84 -6.65
N THR A 158 12.76 1.23 -7.11
CA THR A 158 12.89 0.78 -8.50
C THR A 158 12.00 -0.43 -8.75
N VAL A 159 11.11 -0.34 -9.74
CA VAL A 159 10.30 -1.46 -10.21
C VAL A 159 10.93 -2.12 -11.42
N LYS A 160 10.76 -3.44 -11.52
CA LYS A 160 11.31 -4.27 -12.59
C LYS A 160 10.25 -5.13 -13.26
N ASP A 161 10.41 -5.36 -14.56
CA ASP A 161 9.57 -6.31 -15.29
C ASP A 161 9.90 -7.77 -14.94
N SER A 162 9.18 -8.71 -15.56
CA SER A 162 9.40 -10.16 -15.37
C SER A 162 10.76 -10.65 -15.86
N LYS A 163 11.47 -9.86 -16.68
CA LYS A 163 12.82 -10.14 -17.18
C LYS A 163 13.92 -9.47 -16.33
N GLY A 164 13.53 -8.74 -15.27
CA GLY A 164 14.45 -8.04 -14.38
C GLY A 164 14.93 -6.67 -14.91
N LYS A 165 14.37 -6.18 -16.02
CA LYS A 165 14.67 -4.85 -16.56
C LYS A 165 14.04 -3.77 -15.69
N GLU A 166 14.78 -2.71 -15.40
CA GLU A 166 14.24 -1.52 -14.73
C GLU A 166 13.28 -0.77 -15.64
N THR A 167 12.00 -0.74 -15.26
CA THR A 167 10.92 -0.12 -16.03
C THR A 167 10.41 1.17 -15.42
N GLY A 168 10.76 1.47 -14.16
CA GLY A 168 10.36 2.70 -13.52
C GLY A 168 10.75 2.79 -12.05
N LYS A 169 10.29 3.85 -11.40
CA LYS A 169 10.48 4.10 -9.97
C LYS A 169 9.21 4.66 -9.35
N VAL A 170 8.97 4.38 -8.08
CA VAL A 170 7.86 4.94 -7.30
C VAL A 170 8.38 5.48 -5.98
N PHE A 171 8.10 6.74 -5.69
CA PHE A 171 8.43 7.35 -4.40
C PHE A 171 7.40 6.95 -3.36
N LEU A 172 7.87 6.40 -2.24
CA LEU A 172 7.04 6.06 -1.09
C LEU A 172 7.58 6.73 0.17
N SER A 173 6.65 7.31 0.95
CA SER A 173 6.85 7.72 2.34
C SER A 173 6.12 6.73 3.24
N ILE A 174 6.84 5.93 4.02
CA ILE A 174 6.30 4.88 4.88
C ILE A 174 6.65 5.20 6.33
N LYS A 175 5.64 5.21 7.19
CA LYS A 175 5.82 5.45 8.63
C LYS A 175 4.99 4.46 9.43
N VAL A 176 5.50 4.06 10.58
CA VAL A 176 4.67 3.36 11.58
C VAL A 176 3.60 4.34 12.05
N HIS A 177 2.33 3.96 11.86
CA HIS A 177 1.19 4.73 12.36
C HIS A 177 0.80 4.25 13.75
N LYS A 178 0.65 2.94 13.92
CA LYS A 178 0.35 2.31 15.22
C LYS A 178 0.97 0.92 15.33
N LYS A 179 1.37 0.56 16.54
CA LYS A 179 1.69 -0.82 16.93
C LYS A 179 0.54 -1.36 17.78
N PHE A 180 0.22 -2.63 17.57
CA PHE A 180 -0.74 -3.35 18.39
C PHE A 180 0.05 -4.28 19.29
N ASP A 181 0.57 -3.74 20.39
CA ASP A 181 1.49 -4.47 21.28
C ASP A 181 0.82 -5.68 21.94
N TYR A 182 1.66 -6.68 22.27
CA TYR A 182 1.35 -7.79 23.17
C TYR A 182 1.10 -7.31 24.60
#